data_AF-A0A1V3RBF8-F1
#
_entry.id   AF-A0A1V3RBF8-F1
#
_cell.length_a   1.000
_cell.length_b   1.000
_cell.length_c   1.000
_cell.angle_alpha   90.00
_cell.angle_beta   90.00
_cell.angle_gamma   90.00
#
_symmetry.space_group_name_H-M   'P 1'
#
loop_
_entity.id
_entity.type
_entity.pdbx_description
1 polymer ?
#
loop_
_entity_poly.entity_id
_entity_poly.type
_entity_poly.pdbx_seq_one_letter_code
_entity_poly.pdbx_strand_id
1 'polypeptide(L)'
;MKTNFENIRPKSDSSKHYRFRIMGKGPNLLILGGSSGDWENALELLSSNFTVIIPSFSKAILDRQPGSPDPIFYLENLLEELSIDRFSILAHSVSAWIGLRLAAIHPERVTKLILANLPSAIEDRFSFQQLHQVLAGKRRPASIDQSSFWFDQVFCQLSFLNEVKEVLKRTPFLMIVGETDRFFSKEKFANWSNLTEANLNLEVIRFSGHFSMKDNPWYFSAIAKEFLQSKSYKPFTSKSA
;
A
#
# COMPACT_ATOMS: atom_id res chain seq x y z
N MET A 1 -25.76 -18.02 7.54
CA MET A 1 -25.35 -17.46 8.86
C MET A 1 -24.80 -16.06 8.60
N LYS A 2 -25.46 -15.00 9.08
CA LYS A 2 -24.96 -13.63 8.95
C LYS A 2 -23.87 -13.42 10.01
N THR A 3 -22.62 -13.23 9.59
CA THR A 3 -21.51 -12.86 10.46
C THR A 3 -21.71 -11.44 10.98
N ASN A 4 -21.87 -11.30 12.29
CA ASN A 4 -21.92 -10.02 12.98
C ASN A 4 -20.49 -9.43 13.01
N PHE A 5 -20.16 -8.62 12.01
CA PHE A 5 -19.00 -7.74 12.09
C PHE A 5 -19.37 -6.55 13.00
N GLU A 6 -18.65 -6.37 14.10
CA GLU A 6 -18.68 -5.10 14.84
C GLU A 6 -18.06 -4.02 13.94
N ASN A 7 -18.90 -3.42 13.10
CA ASN A 7 -18.58 -2.21 12.34
C ASN A 7 -18.50 -1.05 13.33
N ILE A 8 -17.34 -0.83 13.92
CA ILE A 8 -17.07 0.42 14.65
C ILE A 8 -17.10 1.54 13.60
N ARG A 9 -18.21 2.29 13.56
CA ARG A 9 -18.36 3.47 12.73
C ARG A 9 -17.31 4.51 13.13
N PRO A 10 -16.77 5.30 12.17
CA PRO A 10 -15.73 6.27 12.46
C PRO A 10 -16.23 7.27 13.52
N LYS A 11 -15.48 7.44 14.62
CA LYS A 11 -15.62 8.61 15.48
C LYS A 11 -15.23 9.83 14.61
N SER A 12 -16.20 10.61 14.18
CA SER A 12 -15.94 11.86 13.46
C SER A 12 -15.54 12.94 14.46
N ASP A 13 -14.25 13.15 14.63
CA ASP A 13 -13.73 14.39 15.16
C ASP A 13 -13.53 15.35 13.98
N SER A 14 -14.26 16.46 13.95
CA SER A 14 -14.19 17.44 12.86
C SER A 14 -12.84 18.15 12.76
N SER A 15 -11.96 18.00 13.76
CA SER A 15 -10.57 18.47 13.71
C SER A 15 -9.62 17.49 13.02
N LYS A 16 -10.03 16.23 12.82
CA LYS A 16 -9.18 15.19 12.21
C LYS A 16 -9.42 15.12 10.71
N HIS A 17 -8.35 15.29 9.94
CA HIS A 17 -8.38 15.18 8.49
C HIS A 17 -8.38 13.72 7.97
N TYR A 18 -8.64 12.73 8.83
CA TYR A 18 -8.77 11.32 8.46
C TYR A 18 -9.93 10.63 9.20
N ARG A 19 -10.46 9.59 8.57
CA ARG A 19 -11.33 8.57 9.18
C ARG A 19 -10.63 7.22 9.05
N PHE A 20 -11.12 6.21 9.74
CA PHE A 20 -10.63 4.85 9.56
C PHE A 20 -11.74 3.84 9.81
N ARG A 21 -11.56 2.63 9.25
CA ARG A 21 -12.29 1.42 9.61
C ARG A 21 -11.34 0.46 10.32
N ILE A 22 -11.81 -0.17 11.38
CA ILE A 22 -11.12 -1.29 12.02
C ILE A 22 -12.05 -2.48 12.08
N MET A 23 -11.53 -3.67 11.80
CA MET A 23 -12.27 -4.92 11.91
C MET A 23 -11.33 -6.09 12.18
N GLY A 24 -11.89 -7.17 12.73
CA GLY A 24 -11.15 -8.38 13.00
C GLY A 24 -10.36 -8.37 14.32
N LYS A 25 -9.68 -9.47 14.59
CA LYS A 25 -8.81 -9.66 15.75
C LYS A 25 -7.58 -10.45 15.33
N GLY A 26 -6.40 -10.00 15.74
CA GLY A 26 -5.14 -10.67 15.46
C GLY A 26 -3.97 -9.68 15.34
N PRO A 27 -2.88 -10.04 14.67
CA PRO A 27 -1.81 -9.10 14.35
C PRO A 27 -2.33 -7.92 13.54
N ASN A 28 -1.77 -6.73 13.76
CA ASN A 28 -2.21 -5.51 13.09
C ASN A 28 -1.81 -5.50 11.60
N LEU A 29 -2.77 -5.20 10.73
CA LEU A 29 -2.59 -5.05 9.29
C LEU A 29 -3.13 -3.70 8.84
N LEU A 30 -2.23 -2.80 8.46
CA LEU A 30 -2.56 -1.49 7.89
C LEU A 30 -2.76 -1.62 6.38
N ILE A 31 -3.98 -1.36 5.89
CA ILE A 31 -4.29 -1.40 4.46
C ILE A 31 -4.33 0.03 3.89
N LEU A 32 -3.48 0.31 2.92
CA LEU A 32 -3.36 1.63 2.28
C LEU A 32 -3.78 1.60 0.81
N GLY A 33 -4.54 2.61 0.37
CA GLY A 33 -4.97 2.74 -1.02
C GLY A 33 -6.31 2.05 -1.32
N GLY A 34 -6.88 2.37 -2.49
CA GLY A 34 -8.26 2.02 -2.82
C GLY A 34 -9.29 2.78 -1.98
N SER A 35 -10.55 2.76 -2.42
CA SER A 35 -11.67 3.08 -1.55
C SER A 35 -11.92 1.91 -0.60
N SER A 36 -12.59 2.15 0.53
CA SER A 36 -12.96 1.06 1.44
C SER A 36 -13.80 -0.03 0.74
N GLY A 37 -14.55 0.33 -0.32
CA GLY A 37 -15.33 -0.60 -1.13
C GLY A 37 -14.50 -1.47 -2.09
N ASP A 38 -13.28 -1.06 -2.46
CA ASP A 38 -12.42 -1.87 -3.33
C ASP A 38 -11.88 -3.11 -2.61
N TRP A 39 -11.83 -3.07 -1.28
CA TRP A 39 -11.36 -4.17 -0.45
C TRP A 39 -12.45 -5.12 -0.01
N GLU A 40 -13.73 -4.77 -0.12
CA GLU A 40 -14.79 -5.41 0.68
C GLU A 40 -14.85 -6.94 0.52
N ASN A 41 -14.63 -7.44 -0.71
CA ASN A 41 -14.58 -8.88 -0.99
C ASN A 41 -13.30 -9.57 -0.49
N ALA A 42 -12.20 -8.83 -0.33
CA ALA A 42 -10.93 -9.32 0.23
C ALA A 42 -10.89 -9.24 1.77
N LEU A 43 -11.73 -8.40 2.39
CA LEU A 43 -11.68 -8.15 3.83
C LEU A 43 -12.14 -9.33 4.68
N GLU A 44 -13.01 -10.21 4.20
CA GLU A 44 -13.53 -11.32 5.01
C GLU A 44 -12.39 -12.25 5.49
N LEU A 45 -11.52 -12.68 4.57
CA LEU A 45 -10.41 -13.57 4.92
C LEU A 45 -9.31 -12.85 5.71
N LEU A 46 -9.06 -11.58 5.42
CA LEU A 46 -8.05 -10.80 6.14
C LEU A 46 -8.50 -10.49 7.58
N SER A 47 -9.72 -9.99 7.76
CA SER A 47 -10.26 -9.62 9.09
C SER A 47 -10.52 -10.83 10.01
N SER A 48 -10.69 -12.03 9.46
CA SER A 48 -10.77 -13.25 10.28
C SER A 48 -9.43 -13.69 10.88
N ASN A 49 -8.30 -13.13 10.42
CA ASN A 49 -6.95 -13.50 10.87
C ASN A 49 -6.12 -12.32 11.43
N PHE A 50 -6.53 -11.09 11.14
CA PHE A 50 -5.80 -9.86 11.45
C PHE A 50 -6.73 -8.80 12.02
N THR A 51 -6.17 -7.88 12.81
CA THR A 51 -6.81 -6.59 13.09
C THR A 51 -6.51 -5.67 11.92
N VAL A 52 -7.50 -5.53 11.02
CA VAL A 52 -7.36 -4.75 9.78
C VAL A 52 -7.71 -3.30 10.05
N ILE A 53 -6.78 -2.38 9.75
CA ILE A 53 -6.94 -0.93 9.87
C ILE A 53 -6.91 -0.31 8.47
N ILE A 54 -7.98 0.39 8.08
CA ILE A 54 -8.11 1.03 6.76
C ILE A 54 -8.34 2.54 6.95
N PRO A 55 -7.30 3.37 6.90
CA PRO A 55 -7.46 4.81 6.91
C PRO A 55 -8.15 5.32 5.64
N SER A 56 -8.84 6.45 5.78
CA SER A 56 -9.47 7.19 4.70
C SER A 56 -9.19 8.67 4.94
N PHE A 57 -8.37 9.27 4.08
CA PHE A 57 -7.99 10.67 4.20
C PHE A 57 -9.09 11.61 3.68
N SER A 58 -9.17 12.81 4.27
CA SER A 58 -10.07 13.85 3.80
C SER A 58 -9.71 14.28 2.38
N LYS A 59 -10.71 14.79 1.66
CA LYS A 59 -10.55 15.29 0.31
C LYS A 59 -9.48 16.40 0.21
N ALA A 60 -9.27 17.21 1.24
CA ALA A 60 -8.22 18.23 1.24
C ALA A 60 -6.79 17.63 1.11
N ILE A 61 -6.53 16.53 1.82
CA ILE A 61 -5.26 15.77 1.71
C ILE A 61 -5.15 15.13 0.31
N LEU A 62 -6.25 14.53 -0.18
CA LEU A 62 -6.27 13.85 -1.47
C LEU A 62 -6.15 14.80 -2.66
N ASP A 63 -6.77 15.98 -2.56
CA ASP A 63 -6.80 17.05 -3.57
C ASP A 63 -5.54 17.94 -3.52
N ARG A 64 -4.56 17.62 -2.65
CA ARG A 64 -3.22 18.21 -2.67
C ARG A 64 -3.24 19.73 -2.50
N GLN A 65 -4.12 20.24 -1.63
CA GLN A 65 -4.21 21.68 -1.41
C GLN A 65 -2.94 22.19 -0.70
N PRO A 66 -2.39 23.35 -1.10
CA PRO A 66 -1.21 23.92 -0.46
C PRO A 66 -1.39 24.03 1.06
N GLY A 67 -0.38 23.59 1.82
CA GLY A 67 -0.41 23.57 3.28
C GLY A 67 -1.06 22.32 3.91
N SER A 68 -1.55 21.36 3.12
CA SER A 68 -2.00 20.07 3.65
C SER A 68 -0.80 19.28 4.20
N PRO A 69 -0.84 18.81 5.47
CA PRO A 69 0.22 17.97 6.04
C PRO A 69 0.46 16.67 5.26
N ASP A 70 1.67 16.14 5.37
CA ASP A 70 2.09 14.87 4.78
C ASP A 70 1.15 13.71 5.21
N PRO A 71 0.69 12.83 4.30
CA PRO A 71 -0.04 11.61 4.66
C PRO A 71 0.62 10.79 5.78
N ILE A 72 1.96 10.79 5.87
CA ILE A 72 2.69 10.10 6.94
C ILE A 72 2.31 10.63 8.33
N PHE A 73 2.25 11.95 8.51
CA PHE A 73 1.88 12.57 9.78
C PHE A 73 0.51 12.08 10.28
N TYR A 74 -0.45 11.89 9.37
CA TYR A 74 -1.76 11.36 9.72
C TYR A 74 -1.75 9.87 10.06
N LEU A 75 -0.91 9.09 9.36
CA LEU A 75 -0.73 7.67 9.68
C LEU A 75 -0.08 7.49 11.05
N GLU A 76 0.92 8.30 11.39
CA GLU A 76 1.57 8.29 12.71
C GLU A 76 0.57 8.61 13.81
N ASN A 77 -0.18 9.70 13.69
CA ASN A 77 -1.22 10.09 14.65
C ASN A 77 -2.29 9.00 14.81
N LEU A 78 -2.69 8.35 13.71
CA LEU A 78 -3.66 7.25 13.76
C LEU A 78 -3.08 6.04 14.51
N LEU A 79 -1.84 5.65 14.22
CA LEU A 79 -1.20 4.50 14.87
C LEU A 79 -0.96 4.77 16.36
N GLU A 80 -0.63 6.00 16.74
CA GLU A 80 -0.51 6.43 18.14
C GLU A 80 -1.87 6.44 18.85
N GLU A 81 -2.91 7.01 18.23
CA GLU A 81 -4.28 7.00 18.77
C GLU A 81 -4.79 5.58 19.05
N LEU A 82 -4.41 4.62 18.20
CA LEU A 82 -4.79 3.22 18.35
C LEU A 82 -3.81 2.41 19.22
N SER A 83 -2.74 3.03 19.72
CA SER A 83 -1.68 2.38 20.49
C SER A 83 -1.09 1.14 19.77
N ILE A 84 -0.81 1.29 18.47
CA ILE A 84 -0.30 0.22 17.61
C ILE A 84 1.21 0.37 17.46
N ASP A 85 1.98 -0.46 18.14
CA ASP A 85 3.45 -0.40 18.06
C ASP A 85 4.02 -1.17 16.87
N ARG A 86 3.44 -2.35 16.57
CA ARG A 86 3.91 -3.27 15.53
C ARG A 86 2.79 -3.62 14.56
N PHE A 87 3.07 -3.55 13.27
CA PHE A 87 2.07 -3.80 12.22
C PHE A 87 2.70 -4.26 10.90
N SER A 88 1.92 -4.98 10.10
CA SER A 88 2.22 -5.22 8.69
C SER A 88 1.51 -4.18 7.82
N ILE A 89 2.07 -3.89 6.65
CA ILE A 89 1.48 -2.97 5.69
C ILE A 89 1.08 -3.75 4.43
N LEU A 90 -0.15 -3.56 3.97
CA LEU A 90 -0.60 -3.98 2.66
C LEU A 90 -1.07 -2.75 1.90
N ALA A 91 -0.39 -2.40 0.82
CA ALA A 91 -0.59 -1.13 0.17
C ALA A 91 -0.78 -1.29 -1.34
N HIS A 92 -1.81 -0.63 -1.88
CA HIS A 92 -2.19 -0.70 -3.29
C HIS A 92 -1.73 0.52 -4.07
N SER A 93 -1.24 0.27 -5.28
CA SER A 93 -0.95 1.27 -6.29
C SER A 93 0.01 2.34 -5.75
N VAL A 94 -0.33 3.62 -5.91
CA VAL A 94 0.44 4.76 -5.39
C VAL A 94 0.64 4.67 -3.87
N SER A 95 -0.32 4.10 -3.14
CA SER A 95 -0.22 4.03 -1.68
C SER A 95 0.86 3.05 -1.21
N ALA A 96 1.36 2.17 -2.08
CA ALA A 96 2.55 1.37 -1.77
C ALA A 96 3.79 2.23 -1.56
N TRP A 97 3.92 3.38 -2.23
CA TRP A 97 4.98 4.34 -1.94
C TRP A 97 4.81 5.02 -0.58
N ILE A 98 3.57 5.30 -0.17
CA ILE A 98 3.28 5.81 1.18
C ILE A 98 3.64 4.74 2.23
N GLY A 99 3.30 3.48 1.98
CA GLY A 99 3.67 2.35 2.84
C GLY A 99 5.18 2.16 2.98
N LEU A 100 5.92 2.27 1.87
CA LEU A 100 7.39 2.23 1.87
C LEU A 100 8.00 3.40 2.65
N ARG A 101 7.43 4.61 2.55
CA ARG A 101 7.83 5.77 3.36
C ARG A 101 7.63 5.53 4.84
N LEU A 102 6.45 5.06 5.22
CA LEU A 102 6.17 4.76 6.62
C LEU A 102 7.14 3.70 7.18
N ALA A 103 7.46 2.68 6.38
CA ALA A 103 8.43 1.67 6.75
C ALA A 103 9.89 2.19 6.79
N ALA A 104 10.24 3.17 5.97
CA ALA A 104 11.55 3.82 6.01
C ALA A 104 11.74 4.69 7.25
N ILE A 105 10.69 5.38 7.67
CA ILE A 105 10.70 6.23 8.86
C ILE A 105 10.64 5.39 10.15
N HIS A 106 9.88 4.28 10.13
CA HIS A 106 9.66 3.41 11.30
C HIS A 106 10.00 1.94 11.02
N PRO A 107 11.25 1.60 10.64
CA PRO A 107 11.62 0.24 10.23
C PRO A 107 11.46 -0.80 11.36
N GLU A 108 11.54 -0.39 12.62
CA GLU A 108 11.35 -1.23 13.80
C GLU A 108 9.89 -1.59 14.07
N ARG A 109 8.95 -0.79 13.53
CA ARG A 109 7.50 -0.98 13.71
C ARG A 109 6.90 -1.90 12.65
N VAL A 110 7.46 -1.88 11.44
CA VAL A 110 6.92 -2.62 10.28
C VAL A 110 7.44 -4.06 10.26
N THR A 111 6.53 -5.02 10.32
CA THR A 111 6.90 -6.45 10.35
C THR A 111 7.02 -7.06 8.96
N LYS A 112 6.15 -6.67 8.03
CA LYS A 112 6.06 -7.19 6.66
C LYS A 112 5.40 -6.17 5.73
N LEU A 113 5.75 -6.24 4.45
CA LEU A 113 5.23 -5.36 3.40
C LEU A 113 4.57 -6.17 2.28
N ILE A 114 3.35 -5.82 1.90
CA ILE A 114 2.71 -6.26 0.64
C ILE A 114 2.53 -5.04 -0.24
N LEU A 115 3.16 -5.05 -1.42
CA LEU A 115 3.12 -3.99 -2.42
C LEU A 115 2.26 -4.48 -3.60
N ALA A 116 0.97 -4.15 -3.58
CA ALA A 116 0.02 -4.60 -4.57
C ALA A 116 -0.08 -3.60 -5.74
N ASN A 117 0.19 -4.07 -6.96
CA ASN A 117 0.04 -3.34 -8.22
C ASN A 117 0.83 -2.02 -8.21
N LEU A 118 2.07 -2.05 -7.71
CA LEU A 118 2.95 -0.89 -7.55
C LEU A 118 3.32 -0.27 -8.91
N PRO A 119 2.92 0.98 -9.20
CA PRO A 119 3.01 1.56 -10.53
C PRO A 119 4.36 2.22 -10.82
N SER A 120 5.50 1.53 -10.63
CA SER A 120 6.83 2.01 -11.06
C SER A 120 7.98 1.10 -10.61
N ALA A 121 9.14 1.29 -11.22
CA ALA A 121 10.44 0.89 -10.67
C ALA A 121 10.96 1.95 -9.69
N ILE A 122 11.86 1.57 -8.75
CA ILE A 122 12.38 2.46 -7.69
C ILE A 122 13.03 3.72 -8.26
N GLU A 123 13.67 3.61 -9.42
CA GLU A 123 14.49 4.69 -10.00
C GLU A 123 13.90 5.26 -11.30
N ASP A 124 12.72 4.80 -11.72
CA ASP A 124 12.12 5.19 -12.99
C ASP A 124 11.32 6.49 -12.89
N ARG A 125 12.06 7.61 -12.86
CA ARG A 125 11.51 8.98 -12.88
C ARG A 125 10.50 9.22 -14.01
N PHE A 126 10.64 8.52 -15.13
CA PHE A 126 9.75 8.67 -16.28
C PHE A 126 8.39 8.00 -16.04
N SER A 127 8.36 6.76 -15.52
CA SER A 127 7.12 6.13 -15.05
C SER A 127 6.42 6.97 -13.99
N PHE A 128 7.17 7.60 -13.09
CA PHE A 128 6.59 8.50 -12.09
C PHE A 128 5.92 9.73 -12.71
N GLN A 129 6.57 10.37 -13.69
CA GLN A 129 5.98 11.50 -14.41
C GLN A 129 4.71 11.10 -15.17
N GLN A 130 4.70 9.93 -15.81
CA GLN A 130 3.50 9.40 -16.48
C GLN A 130 2.37 9.15 -15.50
N LEU A 131 2.67 8.50 -14.36
CA LEU A 131 1.70 8.26 -13.30
C LEU A 131 1.14 9.56 -12.75
N HIS A 132 2.00 10.56 -12.51
CA HIS A 132 1.57 11.89 -12.09
C HIS A 132 0.62 12.53 -13.09
N GLN A 133 0.92 12.49 -14.39
CA GLN A 133 0.05 13.02 -15.45
C GLN A 133 -1.31 12.31 -15.50
N VAL A 134 -1.33 10.99 -15.37
CA VAL A 134 -2.57 10.20 -15.34
C VAL A 134 -3.43 10.58 -14.14
N LEU A 135 -2.83 10.71 -12.96
CA LEU A 135 -3.54 11.00 -11.71
C LEU A 135 -3.97 12.47 -11.58
N ALA A 136 -3.20 13.41 -12.12
CA ALA A 136 -3.58 14.82 -12.18
C ALA A 136 -4.71 15.10 -13.18
N GLY A 137 -4.98 14.16 -14.10
CA GLY A 137 -5.97 14.32 -15.17
C GLY A 137 -5.60 15.44 -16.14
N LYS A 138 -6.59 15.95 -16.92
CA LYS A 138 -6.37 17.06 -17.88
C LYS A 138 -6.03 18.42 -17.24
N ARG A 139 -5.98 18.51 -15.91
CA ARG A 139 -5.60 19.73 -15.21
C ARG A 139 -4.08 19.82 -15.24
N ARG A 140 -3.55 20.47 -16.28
CA ARG A 140 -2.19 21.03 -16.20
C ARG A 140 -2.13 21.87 -14.93
N PRO A 141 -1.15 21.69 -14.04
CA PRO A 141 -0.90 22.68 -13.01
C PRO A 141 -0.69 24.01 -13.73
N ALA A 142 -1.45 25.04 -13.34
CA ALA A 142 -1.09 26.38 -13.73
C ALA A 142 0.37 26.57 -13.29
N SER A 143 1.19 27.06 -14.21
CA SER A 143 2.61 27.28 -14.02
C SER A 143 2.90 27.84 -12.62
N ILE A 144 3.75 27.15 -11.86
CA ILE A 144 4.19 27.51 -10.51
C ILE A 144 3.10 27.31 -9.44
N ASP A 145 2.68 26.06 -9.23
CA ASP A 145 2.02 25.70 -7.98
C ASP A 145 2.90 24.69 -7.25
N GLN A 146 3.54 25.14 -6.16
CA GLN A 146 4.38 24.32 -5.29
C GLN A 146 3.54 23.33 -4.44
N SER A 147 2.23 23.23 -4.66
CA SER A 147 1.31 22.43 -3.85
C SER A 147 1.11 20.98 -4.31
N SER A 148 1.65 20.56 -5.45
CA SER A 148 1.68 19.14 -5.89
C SER A 148 2.58 18.23 -5.04
N PHE A 149 3.04 18.75 -3.90
CA PHE A 149 4.30 18.39 -3.30
C PHE A 149 4.32 17.04 -2.60
N TRP A 150 3.23 16.39 -2.18
CA TRP A 150 3.40 15.06 -1.55
C TRP A 150 3.86 14.00 -2.56
N PHE A 151 3.43 14.07 -3.83
CA PHE A 151 4.00 13.25 -4.90
C PHE A 151 5.50 13.62 -5.04
N ASP A 152 5.83 14.89 -5.21
CA ASP A 152 7.23 15.31 -5.34
C ASP A 152 8.09 15.07 -4.07
N GLN A 153 7.51 15.04 -2.87
CA GLN A 153 8.18 14.72 -1.59
C GLN A 153 8.40 13.23 -1.43
N VAL A 154 7.40 12.42 -1.82
CA VAL A 154 7.54 10.96 -1.90
C VAL A 154 8.61 10.59 -2.92
N PHE A 155 8.71 11.32 -4.05
CA PHE A 155 9.46 10.87 -5.22
C PHE A 155 10.77 11.63 -5.52
N CYS A 156 10.96 12.87 -5.09
CA CYS A 156 12.11 13.70 -5.49
C CYS A 156 13.29 13.72 -4.51
N GLN A 157 13.16 13.18 -3.30
CA GLN A 157 14.30 13.12 -2.37
C GLN A 157 15.12 11.85 -2.60
N LEU A 158 16.32 11.99 -3.18
CA LEU A 158 17.27 10.89 -3.39
C LEU A 158 17.65 10.17 -2.08
N SER A 159 17.61 10.88 -0.93
CA SER A 159 17.79 10.31 0.41
C SER A 159 16.78 9.21 0.71
N PHE A 160 15.51 9.43 0.35
CA PHE A 160 14.43 8.50 0.61
C PHE A 160 14.61 7.16 -0.14
N LEU A 161 15.11 7.19 -1.38
CA LEU A 161 15.34 5.96 -2.15
C LEU A 161 16.37 5.03 -1.49
N ASN A 162 17.39 5.60 -0.82
CA ASN A 162 18.37 4.79 -0.08
C ASN A 162 17.73 4.14 1.15
N GLU A 163 16.89 4.87 1.88
CA GLU A 163 16.19 4.32 3.05
C GLU A 163 15.21 3.21 2.64
N VAL A 164 14.48 3.38 1.53
CA VAL A 164 13.63 2.32 0.97
C VAL A 164 14.43 1.07 0.63
N LYS A 165 15.59 1.23 -0.02
CA LYS A 165 16.47 0.09 -0.32
C LYS A 165 16.90 -0.63 0.97
N GLU A 166 17.25 0.10 2.03
CA GLU A 166 17.61 -0.50 3.32
C GLU A 166 16.43 -1.21 4.00
N VAL A 167 15.22 -0.66 3.93
CA VAL A 167 14.00 -1.32 4.41
C VAL A 167 13.77 -2.63 3.68
N LEU A 168 13.86 -2.63 2.35
CA LEU A 168 13.62 -3.82 1.52
C LEU A 168 14.67 -4.92 1.73
N LYS A 169 15.90 -4.55 2.14
CA LYS A 169 16.94 -5.52 2.54
C LYS A 169 16.64 -6.23 3.86
N ARG A 170 15.88 -5.60 4.77
CA ARG A 170 15.69 -6.09 6.15
C ARG A 170 14.27 -6.57 6.44
N THR A 171 13.29 -6.04 5.70
CA THR A 171 11.87 -6.30 5.91
C THR A 171 11.39 -7.29 4.87
N PRO A 172 10.82 -8.44 5.26
CA PRO A 172 10.21 -9.35 4.31
C PRO A 172 9.11 -8.62 3.53
N PHE A 173 9.15 -8.71 2.21
CA PHE A 173 8.13 -8.10 1.37
C PHE A 173 7.65 -9.02 0.24
N LEU A 174 6.42 -8.79 -0.18
CA LEU A 174 5.75 -9.47 -1.27
C LEU A 174 5.19 -8.43 -2.25
N MET A 175 5.53 -8.57 -3.53
CA MET A 175 4.89 -7.85 -4.61
C MET A 175 3.75 -8.70 -5.16
N ILE A 176 2.54 -8.15 -5.24
CA ILE A 176 1.39 -8.79 -5.90
C ILE A 176 1.05 -7.96 -7.13
N VAL A 177 0.92 -8.58 -8.29
CA VAL A 177 0.67 -7.87 -9.56
C VAL A 177 -0.42 -8.58 -10.35
N GLY A 178 -1.38 -7.82 -10.89
CA GLY A 178 -2.31 -8.35 -11.89
C GLY A 178 -1.64 -8.57 -13.24
N GLU A 179 -1.85 -9.75 -13.84
CA GLU A 179 -1.27 -10.14 -15.14
C GLU A 179 -1.51 -9.12 -16.27
N THR A 180 -2.64 -8.42 -16.22
CA THR A 180 -3.07 -7.43 -17.23
C THR A 180 -2.93 -5.98 -16.75
N ASP A 181 -2.26 -5.73 -15.63
CA ASP A 181 -2.02 -4.39 -15.12
C ASP A 181 -1.11 -3.59 -16.06
N ARG A 182 -1.65 -2.50 -16.62
CA ARG A 182 -0.98 -1.64 -17.61
C ARG A 182 0.08 -0.73 -16.99
N PHE A 183 0.07 -0.53 -15.66
CA PHE A 183 1.09 0.28 -14.99
C PHE A 183 2.36 -0.51 -14.70
N PHE A 184 2.27 -1.84 -14.72
CA PHE A 184 3.37 -2.76 -14.49
C PHE A 184 3.94 -3.27 -15.82
N SER A 185 5.27 -3.46 -15.86
CA SER A 185 5.95 -4.13 -16.97
C SER A 185 7.07 -5.02 -16.45
N LYS A 186 7.46 -6.06 -17.22
CA LYS A 186 8.56 -6.97 -16.86
C LYS A 186 9.89 -6.23 -16.68
N GLU A 187 10.11 -5.17 -17.43
CA GLU A 187 11.30 -4.30 -17.33
C GLU A 187 11.32 -3.57 -15.98
N LYS A 188 10.16 -3.05 -15.53
CA LYS A 188 10.05 -2.42 -14.21
C LYS A 188 10.34 -3.43 -13.10
N PHE A 189 9.90 -4.68 -13.25
CA PHE A 189 10.21 -5.75 -12.29
C PHE A 189 11.71 -6.07 -12.19
N ALA A 190 12.42 -6.08 -13.32
CA ALA A 190 13.87 -6.35 -13.34
C ALA A 190 14.67 -5.32 -12.51
N ASN A 191 14.19 -4.07 -12.42
CA ASN A 191 14.79 -3.06 -11.55
C ASN A 191 14.63 -3.43 -10.06
N TRP A 192 13.48 -3.99 -9.66
CA TRP A 192 13.24 -4.43 -8.29
C TRP A 192 14.07 -5.66 -7.91
N SER A 193 14.21 -6.64 -8.82
CA SER A 193 15.02 -7.85 -8.55
C SER A 193 16.49 -7.54 -8.32
N ASN A 194 17.06 -6.61 -9.10
CA ASN A 194 18.47 -6.22 -8.97
C ASN A 194 18.76 -5.47 -7.66
N LEU A 195 17.75 -4.87 -7.04
CA LEU A 195 17.91 -4.07 -5.81
C LEU A 195 17.74 -4.89 -4.54
N THR A 196 17.09 -6.05 -4.63
CA THR A 196 16.59 -6.77 -3.45
C THR A 196 17.11 -8.18 -3.29
N GLU A 197 17.86 -8.70 -4.30
CA GLU A 197 18.67 -9.92 -4.50
C GLU A 197 18.41 -11.19 -3.65
N ALA A 198 17.84 -11.13 -2.44
CA ALA A 198 17.51 -12.25 -1.55
C ALA A 198 16.10 -12.23 -0.91
N ASN A 199 15.34 -11.12 -0.93
CA ASN A 199 14.07 -11.00 -0.18
C ASN A 199 12.81 -10.74 -1.04
N LEU A 200 12.95 -10.76 -2.36
CA LEU A 200 11.85 -10.46 -3.27
C LEU A 200 10.95 -11.67 -3.48
N ASN A 201 9.71 -11.57 -2.99
CA ASN A 201 8.63 -12.47 -3.38
C ASN A 201 7.76 -11.73 -4.40
N LEU A 202 7.44 -12.37 -5.52
CA LEU A 202 6.52 -11.85 -6.54
C LEU A 202 5.41 -12.87 -6.77
N GLU A 203 4.17 -12.39 -6.76
CA GLU A 203 3.00 -13.16 -7.20
C GLU A 203 2.28 -12.43 -8.31
N VAL A 204 2.06 -13.14 -9.42
CA VAL A 204 1.29 -12.65 -10.56
C VAL A 204 -0.09 -13.30 -10.54
N ILE A 205 -1.12 -12.50 -10.32
CA ILE A 205 -2.51 -12.97 -10.33
C ILE A 205 -3.04 -12.94 -11.76
N ARG A 206 -3.28 -14.12 -12.31
CA ARG A 206 -3.84 -14.31 -13.66
C ARG A 206 -5.23 -13.66 -13.77
N PHE A 207 -5.57 -13.23 -14.98
CA PHE A 207 -6.88 -12.62 -15.27
C PHE A 207 -7.24 -11.42 -14.38
N SER A 208 -6.22 -10.73 -13.84
CA SER A 208 -6.40 -9.54 -13.00
C SER A 208 -5.72 -8.34 -13.61
N GLY A 209 -6.34 -7.17 -13.47
CA GLY A 209 -5.77 -5.88 -13.82
C GLY A 209 -5.22 -5.16 -12.59
N HIS A 210 -5.24 -3.84 -12.64
CA HIS A 210 -4.68 -2.98 -11.59
C HIS A 210 -5.37 -3.11 -10.22
N PHE A 211 -6.61 -3.59 -10.18
CA PHE A 211 -7.36 -3.82 -8.95
C PHE A 211 -7.45 -5.34 -8.68
N SER A 212 -6.31 -6.00 -8.59
CA SER A 212 -6.24 -7.46 -8.43
C SER A 212 -6.97 -8.00 -7.18
N MET A 213 -7.09 -7.21 -6.12
CA MET A 213 -7.91 -7.54 -4.94
C MET A 213 -9.42 -7.56 -5.22
N LYS A 214 -9.87 -6.86 -6.26
CA LYS A 214 -11.28 -6.82 -6.69
C LYS A 214 -11.55 -7.86 -7.76
N ASP A 215 -10.62 -8.03 -8.69
CA ASP A 215 -10.74 -8.98 -9.79
C ASP A 215 -10.69 -10.43 -9.29
N ASN A 216 -9.80 -10.73 -8.32
CA ASN A 216 -9.63 -12.07 -7.74
C ASN A 216 -9.47 -12.01 -6.21
N PRO A 217 -10.53 -11.63 -5.46
CA PRO A 217 -10.45 -11.31 -4.03
C PRO A 217 -10.01 -12.49 -3.17
N TRP A 218 -10.51 -13.70 -3.45
CA TRP A 218 -10.20 -14.89 -2.68
C TRP A 218 -8.73 -15.28 -2.80
N TYR A 219 -8.22 -15.32 -4.03
CA TYR A 219 -6.83 -15.68 -4.30
C TYR A 219 -5.86 -14.62 -3.78
N PHE A 220 -6.17 -13.34 -4.02
CA PHE A 220 -5.41 -12.22 -3.46
C PHE A 220 -5.30 -12.34 -1.94
N SER A 221 -6.43 -12.56 -1.26
CA SER A 221 -6.46 -12.63 0.20
C SER A 221 -5.74 -13.87 0.73
N ALA A 222 -5.83 -15.00 0.03
CA ALA A 222 -5.13 -16.23 0.40
C ALA A 222 -3.61 -16.04 0.37
N ILE A 223 -3.09 -15.49 -0.72
CA ILE A 223 -1.66 -15.15 -0.87
C ILE A 223 -1.22 -14.16 0.22
N ALA A 224 -1.98 -13.07 0.39
CA ALA A 224 -1.65 -12.05 1.37
C ALA A 224 -1.59 -12.64 2.79
N LYS A 225 -2.60 -13.44 3.17
CA LYS A 225 -2.63 -14.14 4.46
C LYS A 225 -1.45 -15.08 4.62
N GLU A 226 -1.17 -15.92 3.64
CA GLU A 226 -0.07 -16.89 3.68
C GLU A 226 1.28 -16.19 3.90
N PHE A 227 1.54 -15.14 3.12
CA PHE A 227 2.73 -14.31 3.30
C PHE A 227 2.80 -13.72 4.70
N LEU A 228 1.72 -13.09 5.17
CA LEU A 228 1.66 -12.44 6.47
C LEU A 228 1.84 -13.41 7.64
N GLN A 229 1.40 -14.67 7.52
CA GLN A 229 1.55 -15.69 8.56
C GLN A 229 2.88 -16.47 8.50
N SER A 230 3.53 -16.53 7.33
CA SER A 230 4.74 -17.34 7.14
C SER A 230 5.94 -16.84 7.97
N LYS A 231 6.76 -17.75 8.50
CA LYS A 231 8.09 -17.39 9.07
C LYS A 231 9.19 -17.36 7.99
N SER A 232 8.98 -18.12 6.91
CA SER A 232 9.78 -18.15 5.68
C SER A 232 8.78 -18.33 4.54
N TYR A 233 8.57 -17.30 3.71
CA TYR A 233 7.61 -17.41 2.62
C TYR A 233 8.15 -18.30 1.50
N LYS A 234 7.31 -19.21 1.02
CA LYS A 234 7.49 -19.90 -0.26
C LYS A 234 6.18 -19.67 -1.02
N PRO A 235 6.21 -19.05 -2.21
CA PRO A 235 5.04 -18.89 -3.06
C PRO A 235 4.17 -20.15 -3.12
N PHE A 236 2.85 -19.99 -3.12
CA PHE A 236 1.95 -21.09 -3.43
C PHE A 236 2.17 -21.46 -4.90
N THR A 237 3.10 -22.39 -5.15
CA THR A 237 3.26 -22.93 -6.49
C THR A 237 1.95 -23.63 -6.82
N SER A 238 1.18 -23.09 -7.77
CA SER A 238 0.18 -23.88 -8.48
C SER A 238 0.94 -24.94 -9.27
N LYS A 239 1.41 -25.99 -8.59
CA LYS A 239 1.82 -27.22 -9.24
C LYS A 239 0.55 -27.87 -9.75
N SER A 240 0.33 -27.79 -11.06
CA SER A 240 -0.35 -28.74 -11.96
C SER A 240 -0.83 -27.95 -13.18
N ALA A 241 -0.53 -28.32 -14.44
CA ALA A 241 -0.07 -29.57 -15.03
C ALA A 241 0.86 -29.29 -16.22
#